data_AF-A0A7K5HKJ6-F1
#
_entry.id   AF-A0A7K5HKJ6-F1
#
_cell.length_a   1.000
_cell.length_b   1.000
_cell.length_c   1.000
_cell.angle_alpha   90.00
_cell.angle_beta   90.00
_cell.angle_gamma   90.00
#
_symmetry.space_group_name_H-M   'P 1'
#
loop_
_entity.id
_entity.type
_entity.pdbx_description
1 polymer ?
#
loop_
_entity_poly.entity_id
_entity_poly.type
_entity_poly.pdbx_seq_one_letter_code
_entity_poly.pdbx_strand_id
1 'polypeptide(L)'
;MEGDCLSCMKYLMFLFNFFIFLGGACLLGVGIWVIVDPTGFREIVAANPLLFTGAYIMLAMGAMLFLLGFLGCCGAIRENKCLLLFFFMFILLIFLAELSAAILAFIFRENLTREFFTKELKKHYLRNNDTDVFSSTWNSVMITFACCGVNGPEDFEGVPHLPHSSLEVATPEACCQRELQSREGMFVNREACLTGVERFQNRQGCYTVILNSFETYVYLAGALAIGVLAIELFAMIFAMCLFRGIQ
;
A
#
# COMPACT_ATOMS: atom_id res chain seq x y z
N MET A 1 -27.64 13.20 34.98
CA MET A 1 -26.21 13.49 34.73
C MET A 1 -25.43 12.24 34.31
N GLU A 2 -25.31 11.18 35.11
CA GLU A 2 -24.63 9.94 34.66
C GLU A 2 -25.35 9.23 33.48
N GLY A 3 -26.69 9.20 33.49
CA GLY A 3 -27.48 8.61 32.40
C GLY A 3 -27.48 9.40 31.08
N ASP A 4 -27.37 10.73 31.15
CA ASP A 4 -27.38 11.60 29.96
C ASP A 4 -26.07 11.50 29.17
N CYS A 5 -24.94 11.40 29.89
CA CYS A 5 -23.61 11.23 29.31
C CYS A 5 -23.46 9.86 28.62
N LEU A 6 -23.92 8.80 29.27
CA LEU A 6 -23.88 7.44 28.71
C LEU A 6 -24.76 7.32 27.46
N SER A 7 -25.93 7.96 27.48
CA SER A 7 -26.82 8.04 26.31
C SER A 7 -26.15 8.79 25.17
N CYS A 8 -25.50 9.93 25.43
CA CYS A 8 -24.75 10.68 24.41
C CYS A 8 -23.64 9.83 23.78
N MET A 9 -22.82 9.14 24.60
CA MET A 9 -21.76 8.24 24.11
C MET A 9 -22.32 7.11 23.25
N LYS A 10 -23.46 6.52 23.64
CA LYS A 10 -24.14 5.48 22.86
C LYS A 10 -24.55 5.98 21.47
N TYR A 11 -25.19 7.15 21.40
CA TYR A 11 -25.62 7.72 20.12
C TYR A 11 -24.45 8.14 19.24
N LEU A 12 -23.40 8.73 19.81
CA LEU A 12 -22.18 9.08 19.08
C LEU A 12 -21.50 7.81 18.53
N MET A 13 -21.30 6.79 19.37
CA MET A 13 -20.70 5.52 18.95
C MET A 13 -21.54 4.86 17.85
N PHE A 14 -22.87 4.83 17.99
CA PHE A 14 -23.74 4.30 16.95
C PHE A 14 -23.61 5.09 15.63
N LEU A 15 -23.65 6.42 15.68
CA LEU A 15 -23.58 7.28 14.50
C LEU A 15 -22.26 7.09 13.74
N PHE A 16 -21.12 7.13 14.43
CA PHE A 16 -19.81 6.94 13.80
C PHE A 16 -19.66 5.53 13.21
N ASN A 17 -20.04 4.49 13.96
CA ASN A 17 -19.98 3.11 13.45
C ASN A 17 -20.96 2.89 12.29
N PHE A 18 -22.07 3.62 12.24
CA PHE A 18 -23.04 3.52 11.15
C PHE A 18 -22.48 4.08 9.84
N PHE A 19 -21.76 5.21 9.90
CA PHE A 19 -21.04 5.73 8.74
C PHE A 19 -19.92 4.79 8.30
N ILE A 20 -19.17 4.21 9.23
CA ILE A 20 -18.14 3.20 8.93
C ILE A 20 -18.77 1.96 8.26
N PHE A 21 -19.91 1.50 8.78
CA PHE A 21 -20.67 0.39 8.20
C PHE A 21 -21.12 0.69 6.78
N LEU A 22 -21.70 1.86 6.52
CA LEU A 22 -22.11 2.28 5.17
C LEU A 22 -20.92 2.40 4.23
N GLY A 23 -19.83 3.02 4.67
CA GLY A 23 -18.59 3.11 3.89
C GLY A 23 -18.01 1.73 3.56
N GLY A 24 -17.97 0.84 4.55
CA GLY A 24 -17.54 -0.56 4.39
C GLY A 24 -18.43 -1.32 3.42
N ALA A 25 -19.75 -1.16 3.52
CA ALA A 25 -20.71 -1.78 2.60
C ALA A 25 -20.52 -1.28 1.15
N CYS A 26 -20.31 0.03 0.97
CA CYS A 26 -20.02 0.61 -0.35
C CYS A 26 -18.69 0.09 -0.92
N LEU A 27 -17.61 0.11 -0.13
CA LEU A 27 -16.30 -0.40 -0.55
C LEU A 27 -16.35 -1.88 -0.89
N LEU A 28 -17.02 -2.69 -0.05
CA LEU A 28 -17.21 -4.11 -0.28
C LEU A 28 -18.05 -4.36 -1.54
N GLY A 29 -19.14 -3.61 -1.74
CA GLY A 29 -19.98 -3.70 -2.91
C GLY A 29 -19.24 -3.38 -4.20
N VAL A 30 -18.43 -2.32 -4.21
CA VAL A 30 -17.57 -1.96 -5.35
C VAL A 30 -16.48 -3.01 -5.57
N GLY A 31 -15.85 -3.51 -4.51
CA GLY A 31 -14.85 -4.58 -4.60
C GLY A 31 -15.41 -5.87 -5.21
N ILE A 32 -16.61 -6.29 -4.76
CA ILE A 32 -17.32 -7.43 -5.33
C ILE A 32 -17.68 -7.16 -6.79
N TRP A 33 -18.20 -5.97 -7.10
CA TRP A 33 -18.52 -5.58 -8.47
C TRP A 33 -17.31 -5.72 -9.38
N VAL A 34 -16.15 -5.15 -9.01
CA VAL A 34 -14.91 -5.21 -9.80
C VAL A 34 -14.46 -6.66 -10.05
N ILE A 35 -14.60 -7.54 -9.06
CA ILE A 35 -14.15 -8.94 -9.17
C ILE A 35 -15.12 -9.79 -10.00
N VAL A 36 -16.42 -9.50 -9.91
CA VAL A 36 -17.49 -10.31 -10.55
C VAL A 36 -17.89 -9.76 -11.92
N ASP A 37 -17.46 -8.54 -12.28
CA ASP A 37 -17.98 -7.79 -13.43
C ASP A 37 -18.03 -8.64 -14.72
N PRO A 38 -19.25 -8.91 -15.24
CA PRO A 38 -19.43 -9.68 -16.47
C PRO A 38 -19.06 -8.89 -17.73
N THR A 39 -18.80 -7.58 -17.64
CA THR A 39 -18.55 -6.72 -18.81
C THR A 39 -17.09 -6.71 -19.30
N GLY A 40 -16.22 -7.54 -18.70
CA GLY A 40 -14.81 -7.67 -19.09
C GLY A 40 -13.85 -6.76 -18.29
N PHE A 41 -14.37 -5.93 -17.38
CA PHE A 41 -13.54 -5.07 -16.52
C PHE A 41 -12.57 -5.86 -15.63
N ARG A 42 -12.99 -7.07 -15.22
CA ARG A 42 -12.11 -8.02 -14.53
C ARG A 42 -10.86 -8.35 -15.32
N GLU A 43 -10.93 -8.48 -16.65
CA GLU A 43 -9.77 -8.78 -17.49
C GLU A 43 -8.80 -7.60 -17.56
N ILE A 44 -9.32 -6.38 -17.61
CA ILE A 44 -8.52 -5.14 -17.57
C ILE A 44 -7.79 -5.01 -16.23
N VAL A 45 -8.48 -5.31 -15.13
CA VAL A 45 -7.91 -5.31 -13.78
C VAL A 45 -6.90 -6.45 -13.60
N ALA A 46 -7.17 -7.63 -14.16
CA ALA A 46 -6.26 -8.78 -14.11
C ALA A 46 -5.00 -8.61 -14.97
N ALA A 47 -5.06 -7.83 -16.05
CA ALA A 47 -3.91 -7.49 -16.87
C ALA A 47 -2.86 -6.67 -16.10
N ASN A 48 -3.28 -5.95 -15.06
CA ASN A 48 -2.43 -5.12 -14.23
C ASN A 48 -2.28 -5.72 -12.83
N PRO A 49 -1.13 -6.31 -12.47
CA PRO A 49 -0.98 -6.97 -11.17
C PRO A 49 -1.21 -6.04 -9.97
N LEU A 50 -0.92 -4.74 -10.13
CA LEU A 50 -1.21 -3.71 -9.13
C LEU A 50 -2.72 -3.48 -8.94
N LEU A 51 -3.49 -3.39 -10.03
CA LEU A 51 -4.95 -3.20 -9.96
C LEU A 51 -5.63 -4.45 -9.41
N PHE A 52 -5.16 -5.63 -9.84
CA PHE A 52 -5.64 -6.90 -9.32
C PHE A 52 -5.44 -6.99 -7.81
N THR A 53 -4.22 -6.75 -7.33
CA THR A 53 -3.92 -6.73 -5.89
C THR A 53 -4.74 -5.67 -5.16
N GLY A 54 -4.87 -4.47 -5.74
CA GLY A 54 -5.66 -3.38 -5.20
C GLY A 54 -7.14 -3.73 -5.03
N ALA A 55 -7.74 -4.46 -5.97
CA ALA A 55 -9.14 -4.90 -5.89
C ALA A 55 -9.37 -5.86 -4.71
N TYR A 56 -8.44 -6.81 -4.48
CA TYR A 56 -8.52 -7.71 -3.32
C TYR A 56 -8.29 -6.97 -2.00
N ILE A 57 -7.38 -6.00 -1.94
CA ILE A 57 -7.16 -5.16 -0.75
C ILE A 57 -8.44 -4.36 -0.45
N MET A 58 -9.05 -3.75 -1.47
CA MET A 58 -10.31 -3.02 -1.33
C MET A 58 -11.43 -3.91 -0.80
N LEU A 59 -11.54 -5.15 -1.30
CA LEU A 59 -12.50 -6.13 -0.82
C LEU A 59 -12.26 -6.49 0.66
N ALA A 60 -11.02 -6.81 1.03
CA ALA A 60 -10.66 -7.19 2.39
C ALA A 60 -10.89 -6.04 3.39
N MET A 61 -10.43 -4.83 3.05
CA MET A 61 -10.65 -3.62 3.85
C MET A 61 -12.14 -3.30 3.98
N GLY A 62 -12.90 -3.37 2.89
CA GLY A 62 -14.34 -3.15 2.89
C GLY A 62 -15.09 -4.14 3.80
N ALA A 63 -14.74 -5.43 3.72
CA ALA A 63 -15.31 -6.46 4.59
C ALA A 63 -14.97 -6.23 6.07
N MET A 64 -13.74 -5.85 6.38
CA MET A 64 -13.31 -5.54 7.74
C MET A 64 -14.08 -4.34 8.31
N LEU A 65 -14.17 -3.23 7.56
CA LEU A 65 -14.91 -2.03 7.97
C LEU A 65 -16.41 -2.32 8.15
N PHE A 66 -16.99 -3.11 7.25
CA PHE A 66 -18.38 -3.55 7.35
C PHE A 66 -18.62 -4.34 8.65
N LEU A 67 -17.75 -5.31 8.98
CA LEU A 67 -17.85 -6.10 10.20
C LEU A 67 -17.67 -5.24 11.46
N LEU A 68 -16.65 -4.37 11.49
CA LEU A 68 -16.40 -3.46 12.61
C LEU A 68 -17.59 -2.52 12.84
N GLY A 69 -18.10 -1.89 11.78
CA GLY A 69 -19.26 -1.01 11.86
C GLY A 69 -20.51 -1.75 12.32
N PHE A 70 -20.75 -2.98 11.82
CA PHE A 70 -21.87 -3.81 12.26
C PHE A 70 -21.78 -4.16 13.74
N LEU A 71 -20.62 -4.63 14.21
CA LEU A 71 -20.39 -4.98 15.62
C LEU A 71 -20.53 -3.76 16.52
N GLY A 72 -19.97 -2.60 16.13
CA GLY A 72 -20.07 -1.36 16.88
C GLY A 72 -21.51 -0.85 16.98
N CYS A 73 -22.25 -0.82 15.86
CA CYS A 73 -23.65 -0.40 15.83
C CYS A 73 -24.55 -1.33 16.65
N CYS A 74 -24.46 -2.64 16.42
CA CYS A 74 -25.29 -3.62 17.10
C CYS A 74 -24.91 -3.76 18.58
N GLY A 75 -23.62 -3.66 18.92
CA GLY A 75 -23.15 -3.61 20.31
C GLY A 75 -23.74 -2.41 21.05
N ALA A 76 -23.70 -1.22 20.45
CA ALA A 76 -24.23 0.00 21.05
C ALA A 76 -25.77 -0.02 21.19
N ILE A 77 -26.51 -0.40 20.14
CA ILE A 77 -27.99 -0.38 20.17
C ILE A 77 -28.56 -1.49 21.03
N ARG A 78 -28.08 -2.73 20.85
CA ARG A 78 -28.62 -3.90 21.56
C ARG A 78 -28.10 -4.03 22.98
N GLU A 79 -27.22 -3.14 23.42
CA GLU A 79 -26.59 -3.18 24.74
C GLU A 79 -26.00 -4.56 25.05
N ASN A 80 -25.46 -5.22 24.03
CA ASN A 80 -24.93 -6.57 24.16
C ASN A 80 -23.45 -6.51 24.50
N LYS A 81 -23.15 -6.82 25.77
CA LYS A 81 -21.79 -6.88 26.33
C LYS A 81 -20.84 -7.73 25.50
N CYS A 82 -21.28 -8.87 24.97
CA CYS A 82 -20.42 -9.73 24.15
C CYS A 82 -20.06 -9.07 22.82
N LEU A 83 -21.02 -8.41 22.13
CA LEU A 83 -20.75 -7.71 20.87
C LEU A 83 -19.82 -6.51 21.07
N LEU A 84 -20.02 -5.75 22.15
CA LEU A 84 -19.13 -4.67 22.55
C LEU A 84 -17.71 -5.16 22.87
N LEU A 85 -17.58 -6.31 23.53
CA LEU A 85 -16.28 -6.92 23.82
C LEU A 85 -15.59 -7.38 22.53
N PHE A 86 -16.31 -8.02 21.59
CA PHE A 86 -15.72 -8.37 20.29
C PHE A 86 -15.26 -7.12 19.54
N PHE A 87 -16.10 -6.07 19.47
CA PHE A 87 -15.71 -4.80 18.88
C PHE A 87 -14.42 -4.24 19.51
N PHE A 88 -14.35 -4.20 20.84
CA PHE A 88 -13.16 -3.76 21.57
C PHE A 88 -11.93 -4.61 21.23
N MET A 89 -12.05 -5.94 21.24
CA MET A 89 -10.94 -6.85 20.94
C MET A 89 -10.42 -6.68 19.51
N PHE A 90 -11.31 -6.47 18.53
CA PHE A 90 -10.89 -6.20 17.15
C PHE A 90 -10.15 -4.88 17.04
N ILE A 91 -10.69 -3.78 17.60
CA ILE A 91 -10.00 -2.48 17.57
C ILE A 91 -8.65 -2.55 18.30
N LEU A 92 -8.58 -3.25 19.43
CA LEU A 92 -7.31 -3.45 20.15
C LEU A 92 -6.28 -4.19 19.29
N LEU A 93 -6.70 -5.22 18.54
CA LEU A 93 -5.82 -5.96 17.66
C LEU A 93 -5.30 -5.08 16.51
N ILE A 94 -6.16 -4.23 15.93
CA ILE A 94 -5.76 -3.28 14.89
C ILE A 94 -4.76 -2.27 15.44
N PHE A 95 -5.06 -1.66 16.59
CA PHE A 95 -4.17 -0.72 17.27
C PHE A 95 -2.78 -1.31 17.52
N LEU A 96 -2.70 -2.55 18.01
CA LEU A 96 -1.44 -3.24 18.22
C LEU A 96 -0.72 -3.55 16.89
N ALA A 97 -1.45 -3.93 15.85
CA ALA A 97 -0.89 -4.15 14.53
C ALA A 97 -0.33 -2.86 13.93
N GLU A 98 -1.06 -1.74 14.01
CA GLU A 98 -0.61 -0.42 13.55
C GLU A 98 0.61 0.07 14.32
N LEU A 99 0.61 -0.08 15.66
CA LEU A 99 1.76 0.25 16.49
C LEU A 99 2.99 -0.59 16.11
N SER A 100 2.79 -1.90 15.90
CA SER A 100 3.87 -2.79 15.47
C SER A 100 4.42 -2.41 14.10
N ALA A 101 3.55 -2.07 13.14
CA ALA A 101 3.93 -1.63 11.81
C ALA A 101 4.68 -0.30 11.86
N ALA A 102 4.25 0.65 12.69
CA ALA A 102 4.92 1.93 12.90
C ALA A 102 6.33 1.75 13.49
N ILE A 103 6.48 0.89 14.50
CA ILE A 103 7.78 0.56 15.10
C ILE A 103 8.70 -0.12 14.07
N LEU A 104 8.19 -1.11 13.33
CA LEU A 104 8.95 -1.78 12.27
C LEU A 104 9.38 -0.77 11.20
N ALA A 105 8.49 0.10 10.74
CA ALA A 105 8.81 1.14 9.76
C ALA A 105 9.92 2.06 10.27
N PHE A 106 9.89 2.44 11.56
CA PHE A 106 10.92 3.27 12.18
C PHE A 106 12.29 2.55 12.24
N ILE A 107 12.32 1.29 12.66
CA ILE A 107 13.57 0.49 12.74
C ILE A 107 14.13 0.23 11.33
N PHE A 108 13.28 -0.15 10.38
CA PHE A 108 13.73 -0.43 9.02
C PHE A 108 14.16 0.83 8.28
N ARG A 109 13.63 2.01 8.63
CA ARG A 109 14.08 3.28 8.04
C ARG A 109 15.61 3.44 8.08
N GLU A 110 16.25 3.02 9.18
CA GLU A 110 17.71 3.11 9.32
C GLU A 110 18.47 2.07 8.49
N ASN A 111 17.84 0.92 8.22
CA ASN A 111 18.45 -0.19 7.47
C ASN A 111 18.23 -0.10 5.95
N LEU A 112 17.24 0.65 5.48
CA LEU A 112 16.92 0.85 4.06
C LEU A 112 17.86 1.89 3.40
N THR A 113 19.17 1.60 3.45
CA THR A 113 20.22 2.43 2.83
C THR A 113 20.36 2.12 1.33
N ARG A 114 20.98 3.05 0.59
CA ARG A 114 21.35 2.83 -0.83
C ARG A 114 22.13 1.54 -1.01
N GLU A 115 23.08 1.27 -0.12
CA GLU A 115 23.93 0.07 -0.20
C GLU A 115 23.14 -1.22 -0.07
N PHE A 116 22.18 -1.27 0.87
CA PHE A 116 21.30 -2.44 1.04
C PHE A 116 20.52 -2.73 -0.24
N PHE A 117 19.83 -1.73 -0.80
CA PHE A 117 19.07 -1.90 -2.04
C PHE A 117 19.98 -2.25 -3.22
N THR A 118 21.16 -1.65 -3.32
CA THR A 118 22.10 -1.93 -4.42
C THR A 118 22.58 -3.37 -4.36
N LYS A 119 22.88 -3.87 -3.16
CA LYS A 119 23.30 -5.25 -2.92
C LYS A 119 22.19 -6.25 -3.26
N GLU A 120 20.97 -5.99 -2.80
CA GLU A 120 19.81 -6.84 -3.10
C GLU A 120 19.46 -6.82 -4.60
N LEU A 121 19.51 -5.65 -5.24
CA LEU A 121 19.32 -5.51 -6.68
C LEU A 121 20.34 -6.37 -7.45
N LYS A 122 21.65 -6.24 -7.16
CA LYS A 122 22.69 -7.01 -7.84
C LYS A 122 22.57 -8.52 -7.65
N LYS A 123 22.02 -8.95 -6.51
CA LYS A 123 21.91 -10.37 -6.14
C LYS A 123 20.66 -11.04 -6.70
N HIS A 124 19.54 -10.33 -6.76
CA HIS A 124 18.22 -10.91 -7.04
C HIS A 124 17.62 -10.49 -8.38
N TYR A 125 18.15 -9.47 -9.05
CA TYR A 125 17.60 -8.99 -10.32
C TYR A 125 17.94 -9.91 -11.51
N LEU A 126 16.92 -10.35 -12.25
CA LEU A 126 17.00 -11.25 -13.39
C LEU A 126 16.37 -10.59 -14.63
N ARG A 127 17.20 -10.13 -15.57
CA ARG A 127 16.81 -9.30 -16.73
C ARG A 127 15.71 -9.88 -17.63
N ASN A 128 15.59 -11.21 -17.73
CA ASN A 128 14.70 -11.89 -18.67
C ASN A 128 13.71 -12.85 -18.01
N ASN A 129 13.49 -12.72 -16.70
CA ASN A 129 12.50 -13.54 -16.02
C ASN A 129 11.32 -12.69 -15.57
N ASP A 130 10.41 -12.38 -16.50
CA ASP A 130 9.15 -11.67 -16.19
C ASP A 130 8.26 -12.44 -15.20
N THR A 131 8.58 -13.72 -14.92
CA THR A 131 7.93 -14.51 -13.87
C THR A 131 8.46 -14.22 -12.47
N ASP A 132 9.65 -13.62 -12.34
CA ASP A 132 10.23 -13.27 -11.05
C ASP A 132 9.61 -11.98 -10.50
N VAL A 133 8.97 -12.09 -9.33
CA VAL A 133 8.26 -10.98 -8.70
C VAL A 133 9.21 -9.82 -8.36
N PHE A 134 10.45 -10.12 -7.96
CA PHE A 134 11.42 -9.10 -7.59
C PHE A 134 11.83 -8.23 -8.80
N SER A 135 12.18 -8.88 -9.91
CA SER A 135 12.58 -8.23 -11.16
C SER A 135 11.42 -7.46 -11.80
N SER A 136 10.22 -8.05 -11.81
CA SER A 136 9.00 -7.40 -12.30
C SER A 136 8.62 -6.16 -11.49
N THR A 137 8.80 -6.21 -10.16
CA THR A 137 8.57 -5.07 -9.26
C THR A 137 9.57 -3.95 -9.54
N TRP A 138 10.87 -4.27 -9.64
CA TRP A 138 11.90 -3.29 -9.98
C TRP A 138 11.68 -2.66 -11.36
N ASN A 139 11.29 -3.45 -12.36
CA ASN A 139 10.92 -2.94 -13.69
C ASN A 139 9.75 -1.95 -13.62
N SER A 140 8.74 -2.27 -12.82
CA SER A 140 7.58 -1.39 -12.62
C SER A 140 7.98 -0.09 -11.94
N VAL A 141 8.85 -0.14 -10.93
CA VAL A 141 9.39 1.05 -10.25
C VAL A 141 10.17 1.94 -11.23
N MET A 142 11.11 1.36 -12.00
CA MET A 142 11.93 2.11 -12.96
C MET A 142 11.10 2.81 -14.04
N ILE A 143 10.07 2.13 -14.56
CA ILE A 143 9.16 2.68 -15.57
C ILE A 143 8.27 3.78 -14.96
N THR A 144 7.69 3.54 -13.78
CA THR A 144 6.71 4.44 -13.13
C THR A 144 7.33 5.76 -12.68
N PHE A 145 8.58 5.72 -12.21
CA PHE A 145 9.29 6.89 -11.69
C PHE A 145 10.33 7.44 -12.67
N ALA A 146 10.39 6.92 -13.90
CA ALA A 146 11.39 7.26 -14.92
C ALA A 146 12.82 7.35 -14.35
N CYS A 147 13.23 6.30 -13.63
CA CYS A 147 14.52 6.18 -12.97
C CYS A 147 15.19 4.86 -13.37
N CYS A 148 16.47 4.69 -13.04
CA CYS A 148 17.21 3.45 -13.33
C CYS A 148 18.12 3.07 -12.18
N GLY A 149 18.06 1.80 -11.78
CA GLY A 149 18.86 1.27 -10.68
C GLY A 149 18.55 1.96 -9.35
N VAL A 150 19.41 1.75 -8.35
CA VAL A 150 19.27 2.38 -7.04
C VAL A 150 19.88 3.78 -7.07
N ASN A 151 21.12 3.88 -7.54
CA ASN A 151 21.91 5.09 -7.69
C ASN A 151 21.98 5.56 -9.15
N GLY A 152 21.91 4.62 -10.10
CA GLY A 152 21.98 4.90 -11.52
C GLY A 152 22.06 3.62 -12.36
N PRO A 153 22.15 3.76 -13.70
CA PRO A 153 22.27 2.63 -14.62
C PRO A 153 23.52 1.76 -14.40
N GLU A 154 24.55 2.32 -13.81
CA GLU A 154 25.81 1.65 -13.50
C GLU A 154 25.63 0.53 -12.45
N ASP A 155 24.54 0.54 -11.68
CA ASP A 155 24.23 -0.52 -10.71
C ASP A 155 24.00 -1.89 -11.37
N PHE A 156 23.72 -1.92 -12.67
CA PHE A 156 23.57 -3.16 -13.44
C PHE A 156 24.88 -3.70 -14.00
N GLU A 157 26.00 -2.99 -13.84
CA GLU A 157 27.33 -3.50 -14.18
C GLU A 157 27.71 -4.67 -13.27
N GLY A 158 28.09 -5.81 -13.88
CA GLY A 158 28.52 -7.01 -13.16
C GLY A 158 27.39 -7.85 -12.56
N VAL A 159 26.13 -7.58 -12.92
CA VAL A 159 25.03 -8.51 -12.62
C VAL A 159 25.26 -9.81 -13.42
N PRO A 160 25.38 -11.00 -12.78
CA PRO A 160 25.87 -12.24 -13.40
C PRO A 160 25.12 -12.71 -14.65
N HIS A 161 23.89 -12.22 -14.83
CA HIS A 161 22.97 -12.60 -15.91
C HIS A 161 22.81 -11.52 -16.98
N LEU A 162 23.61 -10.45 -16.93
CA LEU A 162 23.72 -9.50 -18.03
C LEU A 162 24.95 -9.82 -18.90
N PRO A 163 24.82 -9.75 -20.24
CA PRO A 163 25.95 -10.01 -21.11
C PRO A 163 27.03 -8.95 -20.88
N HIS A 164 28.23 -9.40 -20.50
CA HIS A 164 29.45 -8.60 -20.54
C HIS A 164 29.86 -8.40 -22.00
N SER A 165 29.23 -7.46 -22.70
CA SER A 165 29.87 -6.90 -23.90
C SER A 165 30.85 -5.83 -23.43
N SER A 166 32.12 -5.98 -23.78
CA SER A 166 33.27 -5.25 -23.24
C SER A 166 33.31 -3.74 -23.55
N LEU A 167 32.24 -3.17 -24.11
CA LEU A 167 32.18 -1.76 -24.53
C LEU A 167 30.92 -1.00 -24.10
N GLU A 168 29.87 -1.67 -23.60
CA GLU A 168 28.58 -1.03 -23.37
C GLU A 168 27.91 -1.56 -22.09
N VAL A 169 27.49 -0.65 -21.20
CA VAL A 169 26.72 -0.95 -19.98
C VAL A 169 25.36 -1.51 -20.41
N ALA A 170 25.24 -2.84 -20.44
CA ALA A 170 23.97 -3.48 -20.67
C ALA A 170 23.03 -3.04 -19.52
N THR A 171 21.96 -2.32 -19.83
CA THR A 171 20.93 -1.92 -18.84
C THR A 171 19.57 -2.47 -19.21
N PRO A 172 18.68 -2.76 -18.24
CA PRO A 172 17.36 -3.30 -18.54
C PRO A 172 16.52 -2.35 -19.40
N GLU A 173 15.60 -2.90 -20.20
CA GLU A 173 14.68 -2.09 -21.01
C GLU A 173 13.79 -1.17 -20.16
N ALA A 174 13.55 -1.53 -18.89
CA ALA A 174 12.83 -0.69 -17.94
C ALA A 174 13.54 0.65 -17.63
N CYS A 175 14.85 0.76 -17.87
CA CYS A 175 15.61 2.00 -17.74
C CYS A 175 15.52 2.92 -18.96
N CYS A 176 14.92 2.46 -20.06
CA CYS A 176 14.81 3.26 -21.27
C CYS A 176 13.68 4.28 -21.17
N GLN A 177 13.91 5.46 -21.75
CA GLN A 177 12.90 6.50 -21.82
C GLN A 177 11.72 6.07 -22.67
N ARG A 178 10.53 6.35 -22.14
CA ARG A 178 9.25 6.12 -22.80
C ARG A 178 8.51 7.45 -22.93
N GLU A 179 7.73 7.56 -23.99
CA GLU A 179 6.93 8.76 -24.27
C GLU A 179 5.79 8.92 -23.26
N LEU A 180 5.24 7.80 -22.79
CA LEU A 180 4.33 7.71 -21.64
C LEU A 180 4.97 6.81 -20.57
N GLN A 181 4.99 7.26 -19.31
CA GLN A 181 5.56 6.49 -18.18
C GLN A 181 4.64 5.34 -17.75
N SER A 182 4.44 4.38 -18.64
CA SER A 182 3.62 3.18 -18.46
C SER A 182 4.28 1.99 -19.15
N ARG A 183 3.95 0.77 -18.72
CA ARG A 183 4.40 -0.47 -19.36
C ARG A 183 4.05 -0.54 -20.84
N GLU A 184 2.93 0.06 -21.22
CA GLU A 184 2.40 0.11 -22.59
C GLU A 184 2.96 1.30 -23.40
N GLY A 185 3.67 2.22 -22.75
CA GLY A 185 4.25 3.40 -23.41
C GLY A 185 5.35 3.00 -24.39
N MET A 186 5.31 3.57 -25.60
CA MET A 186 6.35 3.33 -26.61
C MET A 186 7.70 3.89 -26.16
N PHE A 187 8.76 3.15 -26.49
CA PHE A 187 10.13 3.62 -26.29
C PHE A 187 10.43 4.77 -27.25
N VAL A 188 11.11 5.81 -26.76
CA VAL A 188 11.56 6.92 -27.62
C VAL A 188 12.59 6.43 -28.64
N ASN A 189 13.58 5.66 -28.19
CA ASN A 189 14.51 4.95 -29.05
C ASN A 189 15.10 3.73 -28.31
N ARG A 190 14.54 2.55 -28.59
CA ARG A 190 14.90 1.30 -27.89
C ARG A 190 16.34 0.87 -28.20
N GLU A 191 16.73 0.90 -29.47
CA GLU A 191 18.06 0.45 -29.89
C GLU A 191 19.14 1.35 -29.30
N ALA A 192 18.99 2.68 -29.43
CA ALA A 192 19.96 3.62 -28.89
C ALA A 192 20.07 3.54 -27.35
N CYS A 193 18.97 3.29 -26.64
CA CYS A 193 19.02 3.06 -25.20
C CYS A 193 19.79 1.78 -24.84
N LEU A 194 19.51 0.69 -25.54
CA LEU A 194 20.14 -0.61 -25.29
C LEU A 194 21.65 -0.61 -25.63
N THR A 195 22.08 0.22 -26.57
CA THR A 195 23.50 0.48 -26.86
C THR A 195 24.14 1.52 -25.92
N GLY A 196 23.41 1.97 -24.88
CA GLY A 196 23.96 2.85 -23.84
C GLY A 196 24.03 4.34 -24.19
N VAL A 197 23.30 4.81 -25.21
CA VAL A 197 23.24 6.24 -25.53
C VAL A 197 22.52 6.99 -24.42
N GLU A 198 23.26 7.85 -23.71
CA GLU A 198 22.80 8.49 -22.46
C GLU A 198 21.48 9.24 -22.61
N ARG A 199 21.23 9.85 -23.78
CA ARG A 199 20.05 10.66 -24.06
C ARG A 199 18.74 9.88 -23.96
N PHE A 200 18.75 8.57 -24.21
CA PHE A 200 17.55 7.73 -24.26
C PHE A 200 17.38 6.85 -23.01
N GLN A 201 18.21 7.09 -21.98
CA GLN A 201 18.25 6.31 -20.76
C GLN A 201 17.95 7.19 -19.54
N ASN A 202 17.17 6.66 -18.60
CA ASN A 202 16.95 7.31 -17.32
C ASN A 202 18.22 7.20 -16.48
N ARG A 203 18.88 8.33 -16.19
CA ARG A 203 20.14 8.37 -15.43
C ARG A 203 19.94 8.57 -13.92
N GLN A 204 18.77 9.04 -13.51
CA GLN A 204 18.49 9.26 -12.09
C GLN A 204 18.28 7.93 -11.36
N GLY A 205 18.99 7.74 -10.25
CA GLY A 205 18.80 6.59 -9.37
C GLY A 205 17.43 6.60 -8.70
N CYS A 206 16.72 5.47 -8.74
CA CYS A 206 15.38 5.36 -8.20
C CYS A 206 15.30 5.67 -6.71
N TYR A 207 16.35 5.39 -5.93
CA TYR A 207 16.35 5.70 -4.49
C TYR A 207 16.10 7.18 -4.21
N THR A 208 16.72 8.08 -4.99
CA THR A 208 16.57 9.53 -4.81
C THR A 208 15.20 10.03 -5.23
N VAL A 209 14.72 9.59 -6.38
CA VAL A 209 13.41 10.00 -6.93
C VAL A 209 12.30 9.53 -6.01
N ILE A 210 12.39 8.29 -5.54
CA ILE A 210 11.43 7.68 -4.62
C ILE A 210 11.44 8.40 -3.28
N LEU A 211 12.61 8.62 -2.67
CA LEU A 211 12.68 9.34 -1.39
C LEU A 211 12.11 10.75 -1.48
N ASN A 212 12.47 11.52 -2.52
CA ASN A 212 11.95 12.87 -2.71
C ASN A 212 10.43 12.87 -2.92
N SER A 213 9.92 11.85 -3.64
CA SER A 213 8.48 11.65 -3.80
C SER A 213 7.82 11.32 -2.45
N PHE A 214 8.41 10.43 -1.65
CA PHE A 214 7.88 10.04 -0.34
C PHE A 214 7.93 11.16 0.69
N GLU A 215 8.97 12.01 0.72
CA GLU A 215 9.06 13.11 1.68
C GLU A 215 7.87 14.06 1.60
N THR A 216 7.29 14.22 0.41
CA THR A 216 6.09 15.05 0.23
C THR A 216 4.86 14.42 0.90
N TYR A 217 4.72 13.10 0.85
CA TYR A 217 3.53 12.39 1.34
C TYR A 217 3.69 11.82 2.76
N VAL A 218 4.91 11.66 3.26
CA VAL A 218 5.19 11.02 4.55
C VAL A 218 4.61 11.83 5.71
N TYR A 219 4.63 13.16 5.63
CA TYR A 219 4.03 14.02 6.65
C TYR A 219 2.51 13.86 6.70
N LEU A 220 1.86 13.83 5.53
CA LEU A 220 0.42 13.63 5.44
C LEU A 220 0.02 12.23 5.92
N ALA A 221 0.73 11.19 5.47
CA ALA A 221 0.49 9.82 5.88
C ALA A 221 0.69 9.64 7.40
N GLY A 222 1.75 10.25 7.96
CA GLY A 222 2.00 10.25 9.40
C GLY A 222 0.89 10.94 10.19
N ALA A 223 0.40 12.09 9.72
CA ALA A 223 -0.72 12.80 10.35
C ALA A 223 -2.01 11.96 10.33
N LEU A 224 -2.31 11.30 9.20
CA LEU A 224 -3.46 10.40 9.08
C LEU A 224 -3.33 9.20 10.03
N ALA A 225 -2.16 8.59 10.13
CA ALA A 225 -1.91 7.45 11.03
C ALA A 225 -2.11 7.83 12.51
N ILE A 226 -1.61 9.00 12.93
CA ILE A 226 -1.84 9.51 14.29
C ILE A 226 -3.33 9.75 14.54
N GLY A 227 -4.04 10.28 13.54
CA GLY A 227 -5.48 10.48 13.61
C GLY A 227 -6.25 9.16 13.80
N VAL A 228 -5.89 8.11 13.05
CA VAL A 228 -6.49 6.77 13.18
C VAL A 228 -6.26 6.21 14.58
N LEU A 229 -5.03 6.20 15.08
CA LEU A 229 -4.70 5.72 16.42
C LEU A 229 -5.49 6.46 17.53
N ALA A 230 -5.69 7.78 17.37
CA ALA A 230 -6.49 8.56 18.31
C ALA A 230 -7.97 8.14 18.27
N ILE A 231 -8.54 7.97 17.06
CA ILE A 231 -9.93 7.52 16.89
C ILE A 231 -10.14 6.13 17.50
N GLU A 232 -9.21 5.20 17.27
CA GLU A 232 -9.26 3.85 17.85
C GLU A 232 -9.21 3.89 19.39
N LEU A 233 -8.35 4.73 19.96
CA LEU A 233 -8.28 4.92 21.41
C LEU A 233 -9.62 5.43 21.97
N PHE A 234 -10.23 6.44 21.34
CA PHE A 234 -11.55 6.93 21.73
C PHE A 234 -12.63 5.85 21.59
N ALA A 235 -12.61 5.08 20.50
CA ALA A 235 -13.55 3.98 20.28
C ALA A 235 -13.43 2.91 21.38
N MET A 236 -12.21 2.55 21.77
CA MET A 236 -11.94 1.62 22.88
C MET A 236 -12.45 2.17 24.22
N ILE A 237 -12.21 3.45 24.51
CA ILE A 237 -12.70 4.10 25.73
C ILE A 237 -14.23 4.08 25.78
N PHE A 238 -14.91 4.49 24.69
CA PHE A 238 -16.36 4.50 24.62
C PHE A 238 -16.96 3.09 24.72
N ALA A 239 -16.35 2.10 24.06
CA ALA A 239 -16.78 0.72 24.17
C ALA A 239 -16.70 0.21 25.63
N MET A 240 -15.61 0.50 26.34
CA MET A 240 -15.45 0.09 27.75
C MET A 240 -16.38 0.85 28.70
N CYS A 241 -16.60 2.15 28.48
CA CYS A 241 -17.57 2.94 29.23
C CYS A 241 -18.99 2.38 29.06
N LEU A 242 -19.40 2.07 27.82
CA LEU A 242 -20.71 1.46 27.55
C LEU A 242 -20.81 0.05 28.11
N PHE A 243 -19.77 -0.77 27.97
CA PHE A 243 -19.73 -2.13 28.53
C PHE A 243 -19.97 -2.13 30.06
N ARG A 244 -19.36 -1.18 30.78
CA ARG A 244 -19.55 -1.01 32.23
C ARG A 244 -20.90 -0.40 32.61
N GLY A 245 -21.45 0.46 31.77
CA GLY A 245 -22.72 1.14 32.01
C GLY A 245 -23.97 0.28 31.75
N ILE A 246 -23.82 -0.80 30.97
CA ILE A 246 -24.90 -1.78 30.76
C ILE A 246 -25.03 -2.63 32.04
N GLN A 247 -26.22 -2.61 32.68
CA GLN A 247 -26.55 -3.49 33.81
C GLN A 247 -26.80 -4.92 33.31
#